data_AF-A0A379UZZ6-F1
#
_entry.id   AF-A0A379UZZ6-F1
#
_cell.length_a   1.000
_cell.length_b   1.000
_cell.length_c   1.000
_cell.angle_alpha   90.00
_cell.angle_beta   90.00
_cell.angle_gamma   90.00
#
_symmetry.space_group_name_H-M   'P 1'
#
loop_
_entity.id
_entity.type
_entity.pdbx_description
1 polymer ?
#
loop_
_entity_poly.entity_id
_entity_poly.type
_entity_poly.pdbx_seq_one_letter_code
_entity_poly.pdbx_strand_id
1 'polypeptide(L)'
;MGALKNEGLDFSHTMQLPGTDYTIAGMVASQCGIPLFAPFEGNASASVSSFFPQNICLGDILKNSGYQNYFVQGANLRFAGKDVFLKSHGFDHLYGAEELKTVVADPSYRNDWGFYDDTVLDEAWKKFEALSRSGQRFSLFTLTVDTHHPDGFISRTCNRKRYDYDGRPNQSFSAVSCSQENIAEFINKIKASPWFKDTVIVVSSDHLAMNNTAWKYLNKQDRNNLFFILRGDKPQQETLAVKRNTMDNGATVLDILGGDNFIGLGRSSLSGQSLSEVFLNVKEKVLAMKPDIIRLWNFPKEIKDFTVDRDKNMIAFSGSHFRLPLLLRVSDKRVEPLPESEYSAPLRFQLADFAPRDNFVWIDRCYKMAQLWAPALALSTDWCVSQGQLGGQQTVQHVDKAQWQGKTAFKDTMIDMERYKGNVDTLKIVDNDIRYKADSFIFNVAGAPEEVKQFSGISRPESWGRWSNAQLGDEVKIEYKAPLPKKFDLVITAKAFGDNANRPIPVRVGNEEQTLVLGHDVSTITLHFNNPTDANTLVIAPPAPVSTNEGNILGHSPRKLGIGMVEIKVVNVES
;
A
#
# COMPACT_ATOMS: atom_id res chain seq x y z
N MET A 1 17.38 20.61 14.16
CA MET A 1 17.97 20.21 12.86
C MET A 1 18.89 21.26 12.25
N GLY A 2 18.49 22.53 12.12
CA GLY A 2 19.33 23.56 11.47
C GLY A 2 20.75 23.72 12.03
N ALA A 3 20.91 23.64 13.36
CA ALA A 3 22.23 23.66 14.00
C ALA A 3 23.12 22.49 13.52
N LEU A 4 22.61 21.25 13.54
CA LEU A 4 23.33 20.08 13.03
C LEU A 4 23.67 20.21 11.55
N LYS A 5 22.77 20.76 10.73
CA LYS A 5 23.05 20.99 9.30
C LYS A 5 24.27 21.89 9.09
N ASN A 6 24.42 22.93 9.92
CA ASN A 6 25.53 23.88 9.85
C ASN A 6 26.87 23.29 10.35
N GLU A 7 26.85 22.10 10.97
CA GLU A 7 28.05 21.38 11.42
C GLU A 7 28.60 20.42 10.36
N GLY A 8 27.94 20.28 9.20
CA GLY A 8 28.27 19.31 8.18
C GLY A 8 28.46 19.88 6.77
N LEU A 9 28.54 18.96 5.81
CA LEU A 9 28.45 19.25 4.39
C LEU A 9 26.96 19.33 4.01
N ASP A 10 26.47 20.54 3.81
CA ASP A 10 25.09 20.82 3.42
C ASP A 10 24.99 20.98 1.91
N PHE A 11 24.29 20.06 1.25
CA PHE A 11 24.08 20.13 -0.18
C PHE A 11 22.74 20.79 -0.47
N SER A 12 22.76 22.12 -0.41
CA SER A 12 21.59 22.95 -0.66
C SER A 12 21.04 22.75 -2.07
N HIS A 13 19.73 22.97 -2.24
CA HIS A 13 19.02 22.87 -3.54
C HIS A 13 18.92 21.47 -4.15
N THR A 14 18.77 20.44 -3.32
CA THR A 14 18.43 19.10 -3.83
C THR A 14 17.03 19.08 -4.43
N MET A 15 16.97 19.03 -5.76
CA MET A 15 15.71 19.05 -6.51
C MET A 15 14.97 17.71 -6.43
N GLN A 16 13.64 17.77 -6.36
CA GLN A 16 12.78 16.63 -6.64
C GLN A 16 12.49 16.53 -8.15
N LEU A 17 12.67 15.33 -8.71
CA LEU A 17 12.41 15.02 -10.12
C LEU A 17 11.25 14.03 -10.26
N PRO A 18 10.64 13.91 -11.46
CA PRO A 18 9.60 12.92 -11.71
C PRO A 18 10.08 11.49 -11.38
N GLY A 19 9.26 10.70 -10.69
CA GLY A 19 9.64 9.34 -10.26
C GLY A 19 10.59 9.33 -9.06
N THR A 20 10.58 10.39 -8.25
CA THR A 20 11.34 10.52 -6.98
C THR A 20 10.48 11.13 -5.86
N ASP A 21 9.17 11.16 -6.06
CA ASP A 21 8.21 12.04 -5.37
C ASP A 21 7.32 11.34 -4.33
N TYR A 22 7.66 10.11 -3.97
CA TYR A 22 7.04 9.29 -2.92
C TYR A 22 8.09 8.37 -2.30
N THR A 23 7.88 7.88 -1.08
CA THR A 23 8.94 7.26 -0.26
C THR A 23 9.76 6.17 -0.96
N ILE A 24 9.13 5.14 -1.54
CA ILE A 24 9.89 4.07 -2.22
C ILE A 24 10.65 4.61 -3.45
N ALA A 25 10.10 5.59 -4.17
CA ALA A 25 10.80 6.24 -5.27
C ALA A 25 11.99 7.07 -4.80
N GLY A 26 11.86 7.78 -3.68
CA GLY A 26 12.96 8.50 -3.03
C GLY A 26 14.07 7.56 -2.56
N MET A 27 13.71 6.40 -2.00
CA MET A 27 14.66 5.35 -1.62
C MET A 27 15.40 4.78 -2.84
N VAL A 28 14.67 4.41 -3.89
CA VAL A 28 15.27 3.91 -5.14
C VAL A 28 16.17 4.95 -5.79
N ALA A 29 15.71 6.21 -5.88
CA ALA A 29 16.52 7.30 -6.43
C ALA A 29 17.79 7.52 -5.62
N SER A 30 17.67 7.67 -4.30
CA SER A 30 18.83 7.95 -3.45
C SER A 30 19.83 6.80 -3.36
N GLN A 31 19.39 5.54 -3.49
CA GLN A 31 20.27 4.39 -3.34
C GLN A 31 20.79 3.84 -4.68
N CYS A 32 19.99 3.91 -5.76
CA CYS A 32 20.33 3.34 -7.06
C CYS A 32 20.66 4.40 -8.12
N GLY A 33 20.46 5.68 -7.82
CA GLY A 33 20.69 6.77 -8.75
C GLY A 33 19.80 6.73 -9.98
N ILE A 34 18.59 6.17 -9.89
CA ILE A 34 17.61 6.10 -10.98
C ILE A 34 16.19 6.42 -10.47
N PRO A 35 15.31 7.04 -11.27
CA PRO A 35 13.94 7.29 -10.85
C PRO A 35 13.13 5.99 -10.84
N LEU A 36 12.11 5.91 -10.00
CA LEU A 36 11.18 4.78 -9.98
C LEU A 36 10.02 5.02 -10.94
N PHE A 37 10.18 4.50 -12.16
CA PHE A 37 9.08 4.38 -13.12
C PHE A 37 8.69 2.93 -13.30
N ALA A 38 7.41 2.64 -13.07
CA ALA A 38 6.80 1.34 -13.30
C ALA A 38 5.66 1.45 -14.32
N PRO A 39 5.27 0.35 -14.99
CA PRO A 39 4.06 0.30 -15.80
C PRO A 39 2.78 0.27 -14.96
N PHE A 40 2.90 0.22 -13.63
CA PHE A 40 1.83 0.19 -12.64
C PHE A 40 2.05 1.29 -11.59
N GLU A 41 1.10 1.45 -10.67
CA GLU A 41 1.23 2.38 -9.54
C GLU A 41 2.41 1.99 -8.64
N GLY A 42 3.29 2.93 -8.30
CA GLY A 42 4.58 2.64 -7.70
C GLY A 42 4.52 1.83 -6.39
N ASN A 43 3.49 2.03 -5.57
CA ASN A 43 3.31 1.26 -4.33
C ASN A 43 2.79 -0.17 -4.57
N ALA A 44 2.29 -0.47 -5.78
CA ALA A 44 1.94 -1.83 -6.19
C ALA A 44 3.17 -2.72 -6.48
N SER A 45 4.38 -2.19 -6.33
CA SER A 45 5.64 -2.96 -6.42
C SER A 45 5.77 -4.07 -5.36
N ALA A 46 4.95 -4.09 -4.31
CA ALA A 46 4.90 -5.20 -3.33
C ALA A 46 4.49 -6.55 -3.95
N SER A 47 3.94 -6.52 -5.17
CA SER A 47 3.43 -7.68 -5.89
C SER A 47 4.43 -8.26 -6.90
N VAL A 48 5.59 -7.61 -7.11
CA VAL A 48 6.68 -8.13 -7.94
C VAL A 48 7.73 -8.87 -7.09
N SER A 49 8.55 -9.71 -7.73
CA SER A 49 9.58 -10.51 -7.05
C SER A 49 10.90 -9.78 -6.81
N SER A 50 11.18 -8.72 -7.57
CA SER A 50 12.44 -7.97 -7.49
C SER A 50 12.28 -6.57 -8.04
N PHE A 51 13.11 -5.65 -7.56
CA PHE A 51 13.28 -4.32 -8.16
C PHE A 51 14.52 -4.32 -9.03
N PHE A 52 14.42 -3.75 -10.24
CA PHE A 52 15.54 -3.48 -11.14
C PHE A 52 16.72 -4.49 -11.05
N PRO A 53 16.50 -5.78 -11.35
CA PRO A 53 17.39 -6.87 -10.93
C PRO A 53 18.80 -6.83 -11.54
N GLN A 54 19.05 -5.98 -12.53
CA GLN A 54 20.36 -5.80 -13.16
C GLN A 54 21.05 -4.49 -12.72
N ASN A 55 20.38 -3.65 -11.94
CA ASN A 55 20.93 -2.39 -11.45
C ASN A 55 21.71 -2.63 -10.16
N ILE A 56 22.87 -2.00 -10.07
CA ILE A 56 23.69 -1.98 -8.87
C ILE A 56 23.30 -0.74 -8.05
N CYS A 57 22.91 -0.95 -6.80
CA CYS A 57 22.58 0.11 -5.86
C CYS A 57 23.64 0.22 -4.75
N LEU A 58 23.57 1.29 -3.96
CA LEU A 58 24.49 1.55 -2.85
C LEU A 58 24.52 0.36 -1.86
N GLY A 59 23.37 -0.24 -1.55
CA GLY A 59 23.30 -1.42 -0.69
C GLY A 59 24.12 -2.61 -1.22
N ASP A 60 24.06 -2.89 -2.53
CA ASP A 60 24.86 -3.93 -3.17
C ASP A 60 26.35 -3.68 -3.03
N ILE A 61 26.77 -2.42 -3.29
CA ILE A 61 28.17 -2.00 -3.21
C ILE A 61 28.68 -2.12 -1.77
N LEU A 62 27.90 -1.65 -0.78
CA LEU A 62 28.24 -1.74 0.64
C LEU A 62 28.36 -3.20 1.08
N LYS A 63 27.40 -4.06 0.73
CA LYS A 63 27.43 -5.49 1.06
C LYS A 63 28.66 -6.17 0.47
N ASN A 64 28.95 -5.93 -0.81
CA ASN A 64 30.13 -6.47 -1.47
C ASN A 64 31.46 -5.91 -0.91
N SER A 65 31.41 -4.73 -0.27
CA SER A 65 32.54 -4.11 0.43
C SER A 65 32.67 -4.57 1.89
N GLY A 66 31.90 -5.59 2.30
CA GLY A 66 31.95 -6.22 3.63
C GLY A 66 31.10 -5.55 4.70
N TYR A 67 30.20 -4.62 4.33
CA TYR A 67 29.24 -4.04 5.28
C TYR A 67 28.07 -4.99 5.53
N GLN A 68 27.62 -5.05 6.78
CA GLN A 68 26.31 -5.58 7.13
C GLN A 68 25.27 -4.46 6.99
N ASN A 69 24.31 -4.62 6.08
CA ASN A 69 23.30 -3.60 5.82
C ASN A 69 22.04 -3.85 6.66
N TYR A 70 21.71 -2.87 7.50
CA TYR A 70 20.55 -2.86 8.38
C TYR A 70 19.55 -1.79 7.94
N PHE A 71 18.27 -2.12 8.02
CA PHE A 71 17.18 -1.19 7.78
C PHE A 71 16.16 -1.25 8.92
N VAL A 72 15.79 -0.10 9.48
CA VAL A 72 14.83 0.03 10.58
C VAL A 72 13.76 1.07 10.23
N GLN A 73 12.48 0.72 10.38
CA GLN A 73 11.36 1.66 10.21
C GLN A 73 10.18 1.33 11.13
N GLY A 74 9.28 2.28 11.34
CA GLY A 74 8.07 2.05 12.13
C GLY A 74 6.95 1.34 11.37
N ALA A 75 6.90 1.48 10.04
CA ALA A 75 5.84 0.94 9.21
C ALA A 75 6.07 -0.53 8.82
N ASN A 76 5.04 -1.18 8.26
CA ASN A 76 5.16 -2.54 7.76
C ASN A 76 6.11 -2.58 6.54
N LEU A 77 7.12 -3.47 6.57
CA LEU A 77 8.13 -3.59 5.52
C LEU A 77 7.53 -3.90 4.14
N ARG A 78 6.41 -4.63 4.10
CA ARG A 78 5.76 -5.03 2.84
C ARG A 78 5.12 -3.86 2.10
N PHE A 79 4.73 -2.82 2.82
CA PHE A 79 4.09 -1.65 2.21
C PHE A 79 4.99 -1.05 1.11
N ALA A 80 4.42 -0.75 -0.04
CA ALA A 80 5.12 -0.22 -1.21
C ALA A 80 6.25 -1.11 -1.77
N GLY A 81 6.35 -2.38 -1.35
CA GLY A 81 7.40 -3.31 -1.78
C GLY A 81 8.80 -2.99 -1.24
N LYS A 82 8.89 -2.27 -0.11
CA LYS A 82 10.18 -1.92 0.50
C LYS A 82 11.01 -3.15 0.87
N ASP A 83 10.38 -4.20 1.40
CA ASP A 83 11.04 -5.47 1.69
C ASP A 83 11.64 -6.12 0.43
N VAL A 84 10.89 -6.13 -0.67
CA VAL A 84 11.36 -6.66 -1.97
C VAL A 84 12.54 -5.85 -2.48
N PHE A 85 12.44 -4.52 -2.48
CA PHE A 85 13.52 -3.63 -2.90
C PHE A 85 14.80 -3.84 -2.07
N LEU A 86 14.70 -3.75 -0.74
CA LEU A 86 15.85 -3.84 0.15
C LEU A 86 16.53 -5.23 0.05
N LYS A 87 15.76 -6.32 0.01
CA LYS A 87 16.31 -7.68 -0.18
C LYS A 87 16.95 -7.87 -1.55
N SER A 88 16.39 -7.24 -2.60
CA SER A 88 16.96 -7.29 -3.95
C SER A 88 18.31 -6.57 -4.02
N HIS A 89 18.55 -5.60 -3.13
CA HIS A 89 19.73 -4.73 -3.18
C HIS A 89 20.60 -4.80 -1.92
N GLY A 90 20.89 -6.01 -1.46
CA GLY A 90 21.96 -6.27 -0.50
C GLY A 90 21.63 -5.99 0.97
N PHE A 91 20.35 -5.90 1.36
CA PHE A 91 19.97 -5.82 2.78
C PHE A 91 19.47 -7.16 3.30
N ASP A 92 20.14 -7.66 4.35
CA ASP A 92 19.79 -8.94 5.00
C ASP A 92 19.06 -8.72 6.34
N HIS A 93 19.19 -7.54 6.94
CA HIS A 93 18.68 -7.25 8.28
C HIS A 93 17.59 -6.17 8.24
N LEU A 94 16.33 -6.58 8.17
CA LEU A 94 15.19 -5.67 8.05
C LEU A 94 14.29 -5.72 9.27
N TYR A 95 13.94 -4.54 9.80
CA TYR A 95 13.07 -4.38 10.96
C TYR A 95 11.97 -3.38 10.64
N GLY A 96 10.73 -3.84 10.54
CA GLY A 96 9.55 -2.99 10.45
C GLY A 96 8.56 -3.28 11.57
N ALA A 97 7.30 -2.87 11.38
CA ALA A 97 6.26 -2.97 12.40
C ALA A 97 6.10 -4.38 13.02
N GLU A 98 6.21 -5.45 12.23
CA GLU A 98 6.02 -6.81 12.75
C GLU A 98 7.24 -7.30 13.53
N GLU A 99 8.44 -7.03 13.03
CA GLU A 99 9.70 -7.40 13.68
C GLU A 99 9.92 -6.60 14.97
N LEU A 100 9.54 -5.31 14.97
CA LEU A 100 9.70 -4.41 16.12
C LEU A 100 8.72 -4.71 17.26
N LYS A 101 7.54 -5.30 16.96
CA LYS A 101 6.46 -5.51 17.93
C LYS A 101 6.87 -6.26 19.21
N THR A 102 7.88 -7.11 19.13
CA THR A 102 8.34 -7.94 20.26
C THR A 102 9.55 -7.36 21.01
N VAL A 103 10.16 -6.29 20.49
CA VAL A 103 11.39 -5.71 21.04
C VAL A 103 11.20 -4.29 21.57
N VAL A 104 10.21 -3.55 21.04
CA VAL A 104 9.89 -2.21 21.53
C VAL A 104 9.29 -2.26 22.94
N ALA A 105 9.53 -1.21 23.72
CA ALA A 105 9.02 -1.12 25.09
C ALA A 105 7.49 -1.09 25.19
N ASP A 106 6.82 -0.49 24.20
CA ASP A 106 5.36 -0.36 24.15
C ASP A 106 4.83 -0.73 22.76
N PRO A 107 4.42 -2.00 22.55
CA PRO A 107 3.89 -2.47 21.27
C PRO A 107 2.57 -1.81 20.86
N SER A 108 1.88 -1.13 21.79
CA SER A 108 0.61 -0.46 21.55
C SER A 108 0.78 1.00 21.08
N TYR A 109 1.95 1.59 21.30
CA TYR A 109 2.24 2.97 20.94
C TYR A 109 2.54 3.11 19.45
N ARG A 110 1.46 3.21 18.66
CA ARG A 110 1.49 3.24 17.20
C ARG A 110 0.51 4.27 16.64
N ASN A 111 0.84 4.83 15.49
CA ASN A 111 -0.06 5.61 14.66
C ASN A 111 -0.62 4.76 13.50
N ASP A 112 -1.40 5.38 12.61
CA ASP A 112 -2.05 4.69 11.48
C ASP A 112 -1.05 4.03 10.52
N TRP A 113 0.21 4.47 10.48
CA TRP A 113 1.26 3.95 9.62
C TRP A 113 2.22 2.98 10.29
N GLY A 114 2.40 3.05 11.61
CA GLY A 114 3.42 2.26 12.29
C GLY A 114 3.79 2.76 13.69
N PHE A 115 4.96 2.34 14.17
CA PHE A 115 5.57 2.92 15.37
C PHE A 115 5.96 4.37 15.12
N TYR A 116 5.83 5.20 16.17
CA TYR A 116 6.24 6.60 16.17
C TYR A 116 7.75 6.76 16.01
N ASP A 117 8.20 7.90 15.49
CA ASP A 117 9.61 8.16 15.19
C ASP A 117 10.49 8.05 16.44
N ASP A 118 10.02 8.48 17.61
CA ASP A 118 10.74 8.35 18.87
C ASP A 118 11.10 6.89 19.22
N THR A 119 10.18 5.97 18.98
CA THR A 119 10.31 4.54 19.23
C THR A 119 11.29 3.93 18.22
N VAL A 120 11.14 4.29 16.94
CA VAL A 120 12.01 3.79 15.86
C VAL A 120 13.45 4.26 16.06
N LEU A 121 13.66 5.52 16.42
CA LEU A 121 14.99 6.10 16.63
C LEU A 121 15.66 5.60 17.92
N ASP A 122 14.89 5.25 18.96
CA ASP A 122 15.42 4.55 20.13
C ASP A 122 15.94 3.13 19.78
N GLU A 123 15.18 2.37 18.98
CA GLU A 123 15.62 1.06 18.50
C GLU A 123 16.82 1.16 17.53
N ALA A 124 16.83 2.18 16.66
CA ALA A 124 17.98 2.47 15.80
C ALA A 124 19.24 2.80 16.63
N TRP A 125 19.10 3.54 17.73
CA TRP A 125 20.19 3.83 18.66
C TRP A 125 20.74 2.55 19.32
N LYS A 126 19.88 1.70 19.86
CA LYS A 126 20.29 0.40 20.44
C LYS A 126 21.01 -0.45 19.41
N LYS A 127 20.53 -0.48 18.17
CA LYS A 127 21.16 -1.21 17.07
C LYS A 127 22.52 -0.62 16.72
N PHE A 128 22.63 0.70 16.57
CA PHE A 128 23.89 1.40 16.32
C PHE A 128 24.93 1.07 17.39
N GLU A 129 24.58 1.15 18.67
CA GLU A 129 25.48 0.84 19.78
C GLU A 129 25.94 -0.62 19.74
N ALA A 130 25.01 -1.57 19.57
CA ALA A 130 25.35 -2.99 19.50
C ALA A 130 26.29 -3.32 18.33
N LEU A 131 26.00 -2.78 17.14
CA LEU A 131 26.83 -2.98 15.94
C LEU A 131 28.20 -2.34 16.10
N SER A 132 28.28 -1.13 16.65
CA SER A 132 29.54 -0.45 16.88
C SER A 132 30.42 -1.18 17.91
N ARG A 133 29.83 -1.79 18.94
CA ARG A 133 30.55 -2.65 19.90
C ARG A 133 31.08 -3.94 19.27
N SER A 134 30.43 -4.47 18.24
CA SER A 134 30.86 -5.69 17.56
C SER A 134 32.14 -5.51 16.72
N GLY A 135 32.49 -4.28 16.37
CA GLY A 135 33.63 -3.95 15.51
C GLY A 135 33.45 -4.29 14.03
N GLN A 136 32.27 -4.77 13.62
CA GLN A 136 31.97 -5.04 12.21
C GLN A 136 31.61 -3.75 11.46
N ARG A 137 31.90 -3.70 10.15
CA ARG A 137 31.42 -2.63 9.27
C ARG A 137 29.92 -2.80 9.07
N PHE A 138 29.16 -1.75 9.27
CA PHE A 138 27.72 -1.78 9.09
C PHE A 138 27.21 -0.50 8.45
N SER A 139 26.09 -0.61 7.74
CA SER A 139 25.27 0.52 7.36
C SER A 139 23.93 0.38 8.09
N LEU A 140 23.44 1.48 8.66
CA LEU A 140 22.16 1.51 9.38
C LEU A 140 21.27 2.57 8.74
N PHE A 141 20.31 2.12 7.95
CA PHE A 141 19.31 2.95 7.32
C PHE A 141 18.08 3.02 8.23
N THR A 142 17.62 4.22 8.55
CA THR A 142 16.40 4.43 9.35
C THR A 142 15.42 5.32 8.60
N LEU A 143 14.15 4.94 8.56
CA LEU A 143 13.08 5.68 7.88
C LEU A 143 12.01 6.13 8.89
N THR A 144 11.85 7.44 9.01
CA THR A 144 10.81 8.10 9.82
C THR A 144 9.46 8.08 9.11
N VAL A 145 8.37 8.12 9.88
CA VAL A 145 6.99 8.05 9.37
C VAL A 145 6.04 9.08 9.99
N ASP A 146 6.41 9.73 11.09
CA ASP A 146 5.49 10.65 11.79
C ASP A 146 5.06 11.84 10.91
N THR A 147 5.83 12.23 9.89
CA THR A 147 5.46 13.33 9.00
C THR A 147 4.52 12.91 7.86
N HIS A 148 4.02 11.67 7.87
CA HIS A 148 3.17 11.15 6.80
C HIS A 148 1.79 11.81 6.76
N HIS A 149 1.22 11.92 5.56
CA HIS A 149 -0.13 12.43 5.35
C HIS A 149 -1.19 11.52 6.00
N PRO A 150 -2.41 12.02 6.32
CA PRO A 150 -2.98 13.31 5.92
C PRO A 150 -2.39 14.53 6.65
N ASP A 151 -2.04 14.42 7.93
CA ASP A 151 -1.70 15.59 8.75
C ASP A 151 -0.46 15.44 9.65
N GLY A 152 0.17 14.28 9.65
CA GLY A 152 1.30 13.95 10.52
C GLY A 152 0.89 13.56 11.95
N PHE A 153 1.83 12.94 12.66
CA PHE A 153 1.68 12.36 13.97
C PHE A 153 2.74 12.97 14.90
N ILE A 154 2.38 13.21 16.15
CA ILE A 154 3.25 13.91 17.10
C ILE A 154 3.69 12.88 18.15
N SER A 155 4.96 12.48 18.09
CA SER A 155 5.63 11.65 19.09
C SER A 155 5.49 12.23 20.51
N ARG A 156 5.58 11.38 21.54
CA ARG A 156 5.33 11.76 22.94
C ARG A 156 6.54 12.43 23.61
N THR A 157 7.74 12.19 23.10
CA THR A 157 9.02 12.63 23.70
C THR A 157 9.48 14.03 23.29
N CYS A 158 8.98 14.57 22.17
CA CYS A 158 9.35 15.91 21.72
C CYS A 158 8.63 17.01 22.53
N ASN A 159 8.97 18.28 22.29
CA ASN A 159 8.32 19.42 22.95
C ASN A 159 6.86 19.64 22.52
N ARG A 160 6.38 18.93 21.50
CA ARG A 160 5.01 18.99 20.95
C ARG A 160 4.55 20.43 20.64
N LYS A 161 5.46 21.24 20.09
CA LYS A 161 5.19 22.62 19.71
C LYS A 161 3.98 22.67 18.77
N ARG A 162 3.00 23.48 19.14
CA ARG A 162 1.81 23.73 18.34
C ARG A 162 2.04 24.95 17.46
N TYR A 163 1.68 24.80 16.19
CA TYR A 163 1.70 25.88 15.21
C TYR A 163 0.26 26.21 14.82
N ASP A 164 -0.18 27.44 15.03
CA ASP A 164 -1.50 27.91 14.60
C ASP A 164 -1.35 28.82 13.37
N TYR A 165 -2.10 28.53 12.32
CA TYR A 165 -2.16 29.34 11.10
C TYR A 165 -3.62 29.58 10.71
N ASP A 166 -3.95 30.81 10.34
CA ASP A 166 -5.33 31.23 10.06
C ASP A 166 -6.33 30.85 11.16
N GLY A 167 -5.90 30.92 12.42
CA GLY A 167 -6.72 30.59 13.60
C GLY A 167 -6.98 29.09 13.82
N ARG A 168 -6.30 28.19 13.10
CA ARG A 168 -6.44 26.74 13.25
C ARG A 168 -5.09 26.06 13.52
N PRO A 169 -5.04 24.96 14.30
CA PRO A 169 -3.84 24.15 14.44
C PRO A 169 -3.38 23.61 13.08
N ASN A 170 -2.08 23.72 12.83
CA ASN A 170 -1.40 23.07 11.72
C ASN A 170 -0.63 21.85 12.27
N GLN A 171 -1.24 20.68 12.14
CA GLN A 171 -0.68 19.45 12.66
C GLN A 171 0.58 19.03 11.89
N SER A 172 0.64 19.28 10.58
CA SER A 172 1.81 18.94 9.76
C SER A 172 3.08 19.69 10.20
N PHE A 173 2.99 20.99 10.48
CA PHE A 173 4.13 21.74 11.03
C PHE A 173 4.56 21.24 12.41
N SER A 174 3.58 20.88 13.26
CA SER A 174 3.83 20.34 14.58
C SER A 174 4.54 18.97 14.51
N ALA A 175 4.09 18.09 13.61
CA ALA A 175 4.70 16.78 13.35
C ALA A 175 6.13 16.91 12.80
N VAL A 176 6.36 17.80 11.82
CA VAL A 176 7.71 18.08 11.28
C VAL A 176 8.64 18.60 12.37
N SER A 177 8.19 19.55 13.20
CA SER A 177 9.01 20.04 14.32
C SER A 177 9.35 18.93 15.31
N CYS A 178 8.39 18.06 15.62
CA CYS A 178 8.57 16.95 16.55
C CYS A 178 9.56 15.91 16.00
N SER A 179 9.39 15.48 14.75
CA SER A 179 10.30 14.55 14.07
C SER A 179 11.72 15.12 13.98
N GLN A 180 11.87 16.42 13.68
CA GLN A 180 13.18 17.09 13.67
C GLN A 180 13.87 17.11 15.05
N GLU A 181 13.12 17.20 16.15
CA GLU A 181 13.67 17.11 17.51
C GLU A 181 14.17 15.69 17.79
N ASN A 182 13.37 14.66 17.49
CA ASN A 182 13.76 13.26 17.68
C ASN A 182 14.99 12.88 16.85
N ILE A 183 15.03 13.27 15.56
CA ILE A 183 16.20 13.00 14.70
C ILE A 183 17.44 13.73 15.24
N ALA A 184 17.30 14.97 15.71
CA ALA A 184 18.42 15.71 16.27
C ALA A 184 18.94 15.07 17.56
N GLU A 185 18.06 14.57 18.42
CA GLU A 185 18.45 13.81 19.61
C GLU A 185 19.22 12.55 19.25
N PHE A 186 18.72 11.76 18.29
CA PHE A 186 19.39 10.57 17.78
C PHE A 186 20.81 10.86 17.25
N ILE A 187 20.95 11.88 16.40
CA ILE A 187 22.26 12.29 15.87
C ILE A 187 23.19 12.75 17.00
N ASN A 188 22.68 13.50 17.98
CA ASN A 188 23.49 13.95 19.11
C ASN A 188 23.93 12.79 20.01
N LYS A 189 23.12 11.75 20.20
CA LYS A 189 23.51 10.51 20.89
C LYS A 189 24.68 9.83 20.16
N ILE A 190 24.61 9.71 18.83
CA ILE A 190 25.71 9.17 18.03
C ILE A 190 26.97 10.03 18.19
N LYS A 191 26.87 11.35 18.03
CA LYS A 191 28.01 12.28 18.14
C LYS A 191 28.68 12.25 19.51
N ALA A 192 27.92 12.06 20.57
CA ALA A 192 28.44 11.95 21.94
C ALA A 192 29.06 10.57 22.23
N SER A 193 28.87 9.58 21.36
CA SER A 193 29.40 8.22 21.53
C SER A 193 30.88 8.13 21.11
N PRO A 194 31.64 7.15 21.65
CA PRO A 194 33.04 6.94 21.26
C PRO A 194 33.21 6.48 19.79
N TRP A 195 32.13 6.08 19.12
CA TRP A 195 32.15 5.56 17.75
C TRP A 195 31.91 6.64 16.68
N PHE A 196 31.55 7.87 17.07
CA PHE A 196 31.28 8.92 16.09
C PHE A 196 32.47 9.16 15.15
N LYS A 197 33.70 9.13 15.69
CA LYS A 197 34.94 9.31 14.90
C LYS A 197 35.09 8.34 13.72
N ASP A 198 34.39 7.20 13.75
CA ASP A 198 34.41 6.17 12.72
C ASP A 198 33.05 6.09 11.98
N THR A 199 32.22 7.13 12.08
CA THR A 199 30.86 7.16 11.55
C THR A 199 30.64 8.35 10.59
N VAL A 200 30.02 8.05 9.45
CA VAL A 200 29.42 9.04 8.55
C VAL A 200 27.90 9.02 8.74
N ILE A 201 27.32 10.15 9.13
CA ILE A 201 25.87 10.30 9.30
C ILE A 201 25.32 11.05 8.10
N VAL A 202 24.36 10.45 7.41
CA VAL A 202 23.68 11.04 6.25
C VAL A 202 22.24 11.35 6.64
N VAL A 203 21.78 12.58 6.43
CA VAL A 203 20.40 12.98 6.64
C VAL A 203 19.81 13.39 5.30
N SER A 204 18.79 12.65 4.84
CA SER A 204 18.16 12.83 3.55
C SER A 204 16.64 12.86 3.68
N SER A 205 15.98 13.77 2.99
CA SER A 205 14.56 13.60 2.66
C SER A 205 14.38 12.46 1.67
N ASP A 206 13.26 11.76 1.76
CA ASP A 206 12.78 10.86 0.72
C ASP A 206 12.14 11.67 -0.42
N HIS A 207 11.24 12.59 -0.09
CA HIS A 207 10.58 13.50 -1.02
C HIS A 207 10.02 14.76 -0.33
N LEU A 208 9.53 15.70 -1.14
CA LEU A 208 8.80 16.87 -0.72
C LEU A 208 7.41 16.48 -0.20
N ALA A 209 6.98 17.08 0.91
CA ALA A 209 5.65 16.87 1.48
C ALA A 209 4.51 16.94 0.44
N MET A 210 3.63 15.95 0.45
CA MET A 210 2.43 15.89 -0.38
C MET A 210 1.28 16.71 0.25
N ASN A 211 0.07 16.60 -0.30
CA ASN A 211 -1.10 17.33 0.19
C ASN A 211 -1.39 17.00 1.67
N ASN A 212 -1.44 18.03 2.51
CA ASN A 212 -1.64 17.99 3.96
C ASN A 212 -2.07 19.37 4.51
N THR A 213 -2.30 19.51 5.82
CA THR A 213 -2.66 20.80 6.44
C THR A 213 -1.66 21.94 6.20
N ALA A 214 -0.38 21.64 5.89
CA ALA A 214 0.64 22.65 5.58
C ALA A 214 0.73 22.99 4.07
N TRP A 215 0.11 22.22 3.18
CA TRP A 215 0.29 22.28 1.73
C TRP A 215 0.13 23.67 1.12
N LYS A 216 -0.91 24.41 1.50
CA LYS A 216 -1.20 25.75 0.96
C LYS A 216 -0.16 26.80 1.35
N TYR A 217 0.62 26.57 2.40
CA TYR A 217 1.69 27.46 2.84
C TYR A 217 3.03 27.04 2.21
N LEU A 218 3.31 25.74 2.17
CA LEU A 218 4.55 25.18 1.61
C LEU A 218 4.71 25.50 0.12
N ASN A 219 3.64 25.39 -0.68
CA ASN A 219 3.72 25.62 -2.13
C ASN A 219 3.79 27.10 -2.54
N LYS A 220 3.84 28.02 -1.58
CA LYS A 220 4.18 29.43 -1.83
C LYS A 220 5.69 29.68 -1.77
N GLN A 221 6.47 28.68 -1.37
CA GLN A 221 7.91 28.74 -1.21
C GLN A 221 8.60 27.92 -2.30
N ASP A 222 9.88 28.22 -2.55
CA ASP A 222 10.74 27.30 -3.29
C ASP A 222 11.11 26.12 -2.37
N ARG A 223 10.93 24.89 -2.86
CA ARG A 223 10.96 23.68 -2.05
C ARG A 223 12.05 22.75 -2.54
N ASN A 224 12.93 22.35 -1.63
CA ASN A 224 14.05 21.45 -1.91
C ASN A 224 14.06 20.31 -0.90
N ASN A 225 14.49 19.13 -1.33
CA ASN A 225 14.77 18.00 -0.45
C ASN A 225 15.98 18.34 0.43
N LEU A 226 15.96 17.86 1.68
CA LEU A 226 17.09 17.98 2.58
C LEU A 226 18.14 16.93 2.23
N PHE A 227 19.41 17.31 2.12
CA PHE A 227 20.53 16.37 2.07
C PHE A 227 21.78 16.99 2.69
N PHE A 228 22.23 16.47 3.83
CA PHE A 228 23.49 16.88 4.44
C PHE A 228 24.20 15.69 5.10
N ILE A 229 25.52 15.85 5.27
CA ILE A 229 26.39 14.78 5.79
C ILE A 229 27.24 15.32 6.94
N LEU A 230 27.28 14.57 8.04
CA LEU A 230 28.18 14.78 9.16
C LEU A 230 29.25 13.69 9.18
N ARG A 231 30.50 14.10 9.27
CA ARG A 231 31.67 13.22 9.25
C ARG A 231 32.37 13.28 10.60
N GLY A 232 32.41 12.16 11.32
CA GLY A 232 33.25 12.09 12.53
C GLY A 232 34.71 11.82 12.22
N ASP A 233 35.01 11.20 11.07
CA ASP A 233 36.36 10.91 10.61
C ASP A 233 37.10 12.16 10.10
N LYS A 234 36.35 13.06 9.45
CA LYS A 234 36.84 14.32 8.92
C LYS A 234 35.78 15.41 9.08
N PRO A 235 35.67 16.04 10.27
CA PRO A 235 34.72 17.12 10.49
C PRO A 235 34.92 18.26 9.48
N GLN A 236 33.88 18.59 8.74
CA GLN A 236 33.89 19.63 7.71
C GLN A 236 32.56 20.39 7.74
N GLN A 237 32.63 21.70 7.53
CA GLN A 237 31.48 22.60 7.52
C GLN A 237 31.51 23.38 6.22
N GLU A 238 30.58 23.08 5.32
CA GLU A 238 30.51 23.72 4.02
C GLU A 238 29.09 23.64 3.46
N THR A 239 28.62 24.72 2.85
CA THR A 239 27.39 24.71 2.05
C THR A 239 27.75 24.59 0.58
N LEU A 240 27.41 23.45 -0.01
CA LEU A 240 27.59 23.14 -1.42
C LEU A 240 26.28 23.41 -2.15
N ALA A 241 26.17 24.58 -2.78
CA ALA A 241 24.98 25.03 -3.51
C ALA A 241 24.98 24.59 -4.99
N VAL A 242 25.63 23.47 -5.31
CA VAL A 242 25.64 22.90 -6.66
C VAL A 242 24.24 22.40 -7.03
N LYS A 243 23.83 22.57 -8.29
CA LYS A 243 22.54 22.04 -8.74
C LYS A 243 22.59 20.51 -8.70
N ARG A 244 21.68 19.90 -7.96
CA ARG A 244 21.65 18.44 -7.79
C ARG A 244 20.24 17.93 -7.63
N ASN A 245 20.08 16.62 -7.57
CA ASN A 245 18.80 15.98 -7.29
C ASN A 245 18.99 14.72 -6.43
N THR A 246 17.88 14.10 -5.99
CA THR A 246 17.91 12.93 -5.10
C THR A 246 18.71 11.75 -5.66
N MET A 247 18.84 11.59 -6.98
CA MET A 247 19.63 10.50 -7.58
C MET A 247 21.14 10.61 -7.28
N ASP A 248 21.62 11.81 -6.95
CA ASP A 248 23.03 12.07 -6.65
C ASP A 248 23.43 11.64 -5.23
N ASN A 249 22.45 11.36 -4.36
CA ASN A 249 22.68 11.08 -2.93
C ASN A 249 23.60 9.89 -2.72
N GLY A 250 23.29 8.74 -3.31
CA GLY A 250 24.05 7.51 -3.13
C GLY A 250 25.47 7.59 -3.69
N ALA A 251 25.63 8.22 -4.85
CA ALA A 251 26.94 8.46 -5.46
C ALA A 251 27.81 9.39 -4.60
N THR A 252 27.21 10.41 -3.98
CA THR A 252 27.92 11.33 -3.07
C THR A 252 28.36 10.61 -1.78
N VAL A 253 27.49 9.75 -1.23
CA VAL A 253 27.85 8.94 -0.05
C VAL A 253 28.95 7.94 -0.39
N LEU A 254 28.88 7.29 -1.54
CA LEU A 254 29.89 6.34 -2.01
C LEU A 254 31.27 7.00 -2.13
N ASP A 255 31.34 8.18 -2.76
CA ASP A 255 32.56 8.98 -2.90
C ASP A 255 33.17 9.35 -1.54
N ILE A 256 32.34 9.78 -0.58
CA ILE A 256 32.79 10.08 0.80
C ILE A 256 33.39 8.86 1.50
N LEU A 257 32.84 7.67 1.25
CA LEU A 257 33.34 6.40 1.80
C LEU A 257 34.60 5.90 1.06
N GLY A 258 35.10 6.64 0.06
CA GLY A 258 36.29 6.31 -0.73
C GLY A 258 36.01 5.37 -1.90
N GLY A 259 34.76 5.23 -2.30
CA GLY A 259 34.34 4.46 -3.47
C GLY A 259 34.36 5.29 -4.76
N ASP A 260 33.56 4.86 -5.74
CA ASP A 260 33.37 5.58 -7.01
C ASP A 260 32.46 6.81 -6.83
N ASN A 261 32.40 7.66 -7.85
CA ASN A 261 31.63 8.91 -7.84
C ASN A 261 30.34 8.87 -8.66
N PHE A 262 29.86 7.68 -9.03
CA PHE A 262 28.61 7.49 -9.75
C PHE A 262 27.85 6.23 -9.32
N ILE A 263 26.52 6.29 -9.37
CA ILE A 263 25.61 5.14 -9.26
C ILE A 263 24.46 5.43 -10.21
N GLY A 264 24.20 4.54 -11.18
CA GLY A 264 23.17 4.77 -12.21
C GLY A 264 23.35 6.11 -12.93
N LEU A 265 22.31 6.95 -12.90
CA LEU A 265 22.32 8.32 -13.42
C LEU A 265 22.87 9.35 -12.43
N GLY A 266 23.00 9.00 -11.15
CA GLY A 266 23.50 9.86 -10.09
C GLY A 266 25.00 10.10 -10.19
N ARG A 267 25.44 11.32 -9.85
CA ARG A 267 26.86 11.69 -9.76
C ARG A 267 27.14 12.33 -8.40
N SER A 268 28.33 12.07 -7.85
CA SER A 268 28.75 12.69 -6.60
C SER A 268 28.70 14.20 -6.72
N SER A 269 28.05 14.86 -5.76
CA SER A 269 28.01 16.32 -5.67
C SER A 269 29.34 16.92 -5.16
N LEU A 270 30.37 16.11 -4.92
CA LEU A 270 31.71 16.56 -4.53
C LEU A 270 32.68 16.59 -5.72
N SER A 271 32.62 15.57 -6.57
CA SER A 271 33.63 15.35 -7.62
C SER A 271 33.05 15.13 -9.02
N GLY A 272 31.72 15.06 -9.15
CA GLY A 272 31.02 14.80 -10.41
C GLY A 272 30.16 15.98 -10.84
N GLN A 273 29.58 15.86 -12.04
CA GLN A 273 28.63 16.85 -12.57
C GLN A 273 27.23 16.24 -12.60
N SER A 274 26.29 16.81 -11.86
CA SER A 274 24.91 16.30 -11.80
C SER A 274 24.19 16.47 -13.13
N LEU A 275 23.22 15.59 -13.42
CA LEU A 275 22.27 15.80 -14.52
C LEU A 275 21.54 17.15 -14.40
N SER A 276 21.34 17.64 -13.18
CA SER A 276 20.73 18.94 -12.90
C SER A 276 21.63 20.14 -13.25
N GLU A 277 22.94 19.92 -13.40
CA GLU A 277 23.87 20.94 -13.93
C GLU A 277 23.95 20.89 -15.45
N VAL A 278 23.93 19.69 -16.02
CA VAL A 278 24.06 19.47 -17.47
C VAL A 278 22.81 19.92 -18.23
N PHE A 279 21.61 19.64 -17.70
CA PHE A 279 20.35 19.90 -18.39
C PHE A 279 19.53 21.00 -17.72
N LEU A 280 19.26 22.09 -18.46
CA LEU A 280 18.32 23.13 -18.03
C LEU A 280 16.89 22.59 -17.86
N ASN A 281 16.50 21.62 -18.70
CA ASN A 281 15.18 20.98 -18.72
C ASN A 281 15.25 19.53 -18.20
N VAL A 282 15.93 19.32 -17.07
CA VAL A 282 16.20 17.99 -16.51
C VAL A 282 14.92 17.19 -16.23
N LYS A 283 13.81 17.83 -15.85
CA LYS A 283 12.52 17.15 -15.60
C LYS A 283 11.97 16.51 -16.87
N GLU A 284 11.99 17.23 -17.98
CA GLU A 284 11.58 16.73 -19.29
C GLU A 284 12.50 15.61 -19.79
N LYS A 285 13.82 15.73 -19.54
CA LYS A 285 14.78 14.68 -19.87
C LYS A 285 14.52 13.39 -19.10
N VAL A 286 14.28 13.48 -17.79
CA VAL A 286 13.95 12.32 -16.96
C VAL A 286 12.64 11.66 -17.41
N LEU A 287 11.61 12.44 -17.74
CA LEU A 287 10.36 11.90 -18.29
C LEU A 287 10.57 11.19 -19.64
N ALA A 288 11.43 11.73 -20.51
CA ALA A 288 11.74 11.10 -21.79
C ALA A 288 12.46 9.74 -21.61
N MET A 289 13.21 9.54 -20.53
CA MET A 289 13.88 8.26 -20.19
C MET A 289 12.93 7.21 -19.62
N LYS A 290 11.66 7.54 -19.35
CA LYS A 290 10.69 6.64 -18.71
C LYS A 290 10.60 5.25 -19.38
N PRO A 291 10.52 5.10 -20.72
CA PRO A 291 10.47 3.78 -21.34
C PRO A 291 11.73 2.96 -21.09
N ASP A 292 12.91 3.59 -21.08
CA ASP A 292 14.19 2.91 -20.86
C ASP A 292 14.33 2.45 -19.41
N ILE A 293 13.92 3.27 -18.45
CA ILE A 293 13.87 2.92 -17.03
C ILE A 293 12.86 1.79 -16.77
N ILE A 294 11.69 1.81 -17.40
CA ILE A 294 10.70 0.72 -17.26
C ILE A 294 11.28 -0.62 -17.76
N ARG A 295 12.17 -0.61 -18.77
CA ARG A 295 12.83 -1.85 -19.23
C ARG A 295 13.79 -2.45 -18.19
N LEU A 296 14.30 -1.65 -17.24
CA LEU A 296 15.19 -2.14 -16.18
C LEU A 296 14.49 -3.11 -15.23
N TRP A 297 13.15 -3.09 -15.14
CA TRP A 297 12.39 -4.11 -14.41
C TRP A 297 12.57 -5.52 -15.00
N ASN A 298 13.05 -5.63 -16.25
CA ASN A 298 13.34 -6.88 -16.93
C ASN A 298 12.14 -7.86 -16.95
N PHE A 299 10.93 -7.34 -17.14
CA PHE A 299 9.73 -8.17 -17.25
C PHE A 299 9.80 -9.11 -18.47
N PRO A 300 9.15 -10.28 -18.40
CA PRO A 300 9.09 -11.21 -19.53
C PRO A 300 8.53 -10.58 -20.80
N LYS A 301 9.06 -11.01 -21.95
CA LYS A 301 8.58 -10.56 -23.27
C LYS A 301 7.40 -11.38 -23.78
N GLU A 302 7.25 -12.61 -23.30
CA GLU A 302 6.18 -13.52 -23.68
C GLU A 302 5.64 -14.31 -22.48
N ILE A 303 4.41 -14.79 -22.61
CA ILE A 303 3.73 -15.70 -21.70
C ILE A 303 2.98 -16.73 -22.54
N LYS A 304 3.58 -17.90 -22.78
CA LYS A 304 2.95 -19.00 -23.54
C LYS A 304 2.30 -20.01 -22.61
N ASP A 305 3.10 -20.54 -21.69
CA ASP A 305 2.67 -21.42 -20.61
C ASP A 305 2.90 -20.69 -19.27
N PHE A 306 1.98 -20.87 -18.34
CA PHE A 306 2.08 -20.30 -17.00
C PHE A 306 1.48 -21.24 -15.96
N THR A 307 1.93 -21.09 -14.71
CA THR A 307 1.42 -21.87 -13.58
C THR A 307 0.84 -20.93 -12.52
N VAL A 308 -0.37 -21.22 -12.06
CA VAL A 308 -1.02 -20.57 -10.93
C VAL A 308 -0.88 -21.49 -9.72
N ASP A 309 -0.17 -21.00 -8.70
CA ASP A 309 -0.05 -21.62 -7.38
C ASP A 309 -1.05 -20.97 -6.44
N ARG A 310 -2.18 -21.66 -6.21
CA ARG A 310 -3.26 -21.16 -5.36
C ARG A 310 -2.81 -21.00 -3.91
N ASP A 311 -2.03 -21.94 -3.40
CA ASP A 311 -1.71 -22.02 -1.97
C ASP A 311 -0.68 -20.94 -1.61
N LYS A 312 0.23 -20.62 -2.54
CA LYS A 312 1.16 -19.48 -2.39
C LYS A 312 0.59 -18.16 -2.87
N ASN A 313 -0.58 -18.15 -3.52
CA ASN A 313 -1.15 -17.00 -4.22
C ASN A 313 -0.15 -16.37 -5.20
N MET A 314 0.42 -17.19 -6.08
CA MET A 314 1.46 -16.78 -7.03
C MET A 314 1.13 -17.25 -8.44
N ILE A 315 1.63 -16.52 -9.43
CA ILE A 315 1.74 -16.97 -10.81
C ILE A 315 3.20 -16.98 -11.24
N ALA A 316 3.59 -18.01 -11.99
CA ALA A 316 4.91 -18.15 -12.57
C ALA A 316 4.82 -18.32 -14.09
N PHE A 317 5.63 -17.56 -14.83
CA PHE A 317 5.78 -17.67 -16.28
C PHE A 317 7.14 -17.13 -16.73
N SER A 318 7.73 -17.75 -17.74
CA SER A 318 9.00 -17.28 -18.34
C SER A 318 10.11 -16.98 -17.31
N GLY A 319 10.20 -17.83 -16.26
CA GLY A 319 11.17 -17.69 -15.16
C GLY A 319 10.84 -16.60 -14.12
N SER A 320 9.80 -15.80 -14.35
CA SER A 320 9.35 -14.74 -13.44
C SER A 320 8.19 -15.19 -12.58
N HIS A 321 8.05 -14.56 -11.41
CA HIS A 321 7.06 -14.90 -10.40
C HIS A 321 6.38 -13.62 -9.92
N PHE A 322 5.04 -13.64 -9.82
CA PHE A 322 4.24 -12.50 -9.39
C PHE A 322 3.19 -12.95 -8.37
N ARG A 323 2.88 -12.07 -7.41
CA ARG A 323 1.78 -12.32 -6.47
C ARG A 323 0.43 -12.09 -7.14
N LEU A 324 -0.56 -12.83 -6.66
CA LEU A 324 -1.95 -12.67 -7.05
C LEU A 324 -2.69 -11.72 -6.09
N PRO A 325 -3.70 -10.98 -6.58
CA PRO A 325 -4.24 -11.00 -7.95
C PRO A 325 -3.34 -10.26 -8.95
N LEU A 326 -3.46 -10.60 -10.24
CA LEU A 326 -2.63 -10.01 -11.30
C LEU A 326 -3.41 -9.84 -12.60
N LEU A 327 -3.27 -8.67 -13.22
CA LEU A 327 -3.64 -8.42 -14.61
C LEU A 327 -2.36 -8.33 -15.45
N LEU A 328 -2.37 -8.92 -16.64
CA LEU A 328 -1.30 -8.83 -17.61
C LEU A 328 -1.85 -8.22 -18.89
N ARG A 329 -1.23 -7.16 -19.39
CA ARG A 329 -1.39 -6.74 -20.78
C ARG A 329 -0.37 -7.48 -21.63
N VAL A 330 -0.82 -8.18 -22.66
CA VAL A 330 0.01 -9.02 -23.51
C VAL A 330 0.05 -8.47 -24.93
N SER A 331 1.24 -8.37 -25.50
CA SER A 331 1.44 -8.08 -26.92
C SER A 331 2.63 -8.90 -27.45
N ASP A 332 2.83 -8.90 -28.77
CA ASP A 332 3.89 -9.68 -29.41
C ASP A 332 5.32 -9.36 -28.94
N LYS A 333 5.51 -8.20 -28.29
CA LYS A 333 6.83 -7.70 -27.89
C LYS A 333 7.03 -7.58 -26.39
N ARG A 334 5.95 -7.66 -25.59
CA ARG A 334 6.01 -7.42 -24.14
C ARG A 334 4.82 -8.02 -23.40
N VAL A 335 5.10 -8.49 -22.19
CA VAL A 335 4.10 -8.73 -21.15
C VAL A 335 4.24 -7.65 -20.09
N GLU A 336 3.18 -6.88 -19.89
CA GLU A 336 3.13 -5.78 -18.92
C GLU A 336 2.29 -6.22 -17.72
N PRO A 337 2.91 -6.49 -16.56
CA PRO A 337 2.18 -6.82 -15.35
C PRO A 337 1.54 -5.57 -14.74
N LEU A 338 0.32 -5.74 -14.24
CA LEU A 338 -0.52 -4.72 -13.63
C LEU A 338 -1.06 -5.33 -12.32
N PRO A 339 -0.28 -5.28 -11.23
CA PRO A 339 -0.70 -5.81 -9.94
C PRO A 339 -1.76 -4.93 -9.27
N GLU A 340 -2.51 -5.55 -8.34
CA GLU A 340 -3.36 -4.86 -7.37
C GLU A 340 -2.60 -4.73 -6.03
N SER A 341 -2.73 -3.58 -5.39
CA SER A 341 -2.33 -3.26 -4.02
C SER A 341 -3.44 -2.47 -3.33
N GLU A 342 -3.30 -2.26 -2.02
CA GLU A 342 -4.30 -1.56 -1.19
C GLU A 342 -4.62 -0.13 -1.66
N TYR A 343 -3.70 0.51 -2.41
CA TYR A 343 -3.85 1.88 -2.92
C TYR A 343 -3.96 1.96 -4.45
N SER A 344 -3.83 0.84 -5.15
CA SER A 344 -4.04 0.80 -6.60
C SER A 344 -5.54 0.71 -6.93
N ALA A 345 -5.92 1.14 -8.13
CA ALA A 345 -7.24 0.84 -8.65
C ALA A 345 -7.44 -0.69 -8.77
N PRO A 346 -8.63 -1.24 -8.44
CA PRO A 346 -8.89 -2.66 -8.62
C PRO A 346 -8.65 -3.12 -10.07
N LEU A 347 -8.23 -4.37 -10.28
CA LEU A 347 -7.83 -4.88 -11.60
C LEU A 347 -8.92 -4.70 -12.67
N ARG A 348 -10.20 -4.78 -12.29
CA ARG A 348 -11.33 -4.53 -13.19
C ARG A 348 -11.32 -3.10 -13.78
N PHE A 349 -10.97 -2.10 -12.97
CA PHE A 349 -10.83 -0.72 -13.44
C PHE A 349 -9.62 -0.57 -14.35
N GLN A 350 -8.49 -1.20 -13.99
CA GLN A 350 -7.28 -1.18 -14.83
C GLN A 350 -7.52 -1.87 -16.19
N LEU A 351 -8.26 -2.99 -16.20
CA LEU A 351 -8.67 -3.67 -17.43
C LEU A 351 -9.61 -2.81 -18.27
N ALA A 352 -10.50 -2.03 -17.65
CA ALA A 352 -11.43 -1.15 -18.36
C ALA A 352 -10.73 -0.01 -19.15
N ASP A 353 -9.43 0.23 -18.93
CA ASP A 353 -8.61 1.18 -19.68
C ASP A 353 -7.89 0.55 -20.89
N PHE A 354 -8.08 -0.76 -21.13
CA PHE A 354 -7.47 -1.46 -22.26
C PHE A 354 -8.18 -1.11 -23.57
N ALA A 355 -7.41 -1.00 -24.65
CA ALA A 355 -7.99 -0.86 -25.98
C ALA A 355 -8.79 -2.13 -26.36
N PRO A 356 -9.78 -2.04 -27.27
CA PRO A 356 -10.61 -3.19 -27.64
C PRO A 356 -9.85 -4.44 -28.08
N ARG A 357 -8.64 -4.27 -28.64
CA ARG A 357 -7.76 -5.33 -29.17
C ARG A 357 -6.62 -5.74 -28.23
N ASP A 358 -6.46 -5.07 -27.09
CA ASP A 358 -5.40 -5.44 -26.16
C ASP A 358 -5.67 -6.84 -25.61
N ASN A 359 -4.69 -7.73 -25.76
CA ASN A 359 -4.77 -9.05 -25.17
C ASN A 359 -4.51 -8.94 -23.67
N PHE A 360 -5.26 -9.69 -22.88
CA PHE A 360 -5.07 -9.73 -21.43
C PHE A 360 -5.08 -11.15 -20.88
N VAL A 361 -4.39 -11.33 -19.75
CA VAL A 361 -4.60 -12.45 -18.83
C VAL A 361 -4.88 -11.85 -17.46
N TRP A 362 -6.01 -12.20 -16.85
CA TRP A 362 -6.48 -11.70 -15.57
C TRP A 362 -6.68 -12.87 -14.61
N ILE A 363 -5.93 -12.89 -13.50
CA ILE A 363 -6.02 -13.91 -12.47
C ILE A 363 -6.52 -13.26 -11.18
N ASP A 364 -7.73 -13.62 -10.77
CA ASP A 364 -8.41 -13.04 -9.61
C ASP A 364 -9.51 -13.96 -9.10
N ARG A 365 -10.23 -13.53 -8.07
CA ARG A 365 -11.40 -14.23 -7.55
C ARG A 365 -12.48 -14.35 -8.63
N CYS A 366 -13.05 -15.53 -8.78
CA CYS A 366 -13.99 -15.85 -9.84
C CYS A 366 -15.14 -14.85 -9.91
N TYR A 367 -15.76 -14.49 -8.77
CA TYR A 367 -16.89 -13.55 -8.73
C TYR A 367 -16.60 -12.20 -9.43
N LYS A 368 -15.35 -11.72 -9.46
CA LYS A 368 -15.01 -10.43 -10.08
C LYS A 368 -15.12 -10.44 -11.61
N MET A 369 -14.84 -11.58 -12.25
CA MET A 369 -14.90 -11.72 -13.71
C MET A 369 -16.14 -12.50 -14.19
N ALA A 370 -16.63 -13.41 -13.35
CA ALA A 370 -17.71 -14.32 -13.67
C ALA A 370 -19.05 -13.60 -13.86
N GLN A 371 -19.25 -12.46 -13.19
CA GLN A 371 -20.43 -11.61 -13.43
C GLN A 371 -20.54 -11.14 -14.88
N LEU A 372 -19.40 -10.98 -15.57
CA LEU A 372 -19.38 -10.55 -16.98
C LEU A 372 -19.47 -11.74 -17.93
N TRP A 373 -18.67 -12.79 -17.68
CA TRP A 373 -18.38 -13.79 -18.72
C TRP A 373 -18.66 -15.24 -18.31
N ALA A 374 -19.00 -15.52 -17.05
CA ALA A 374 -19.27 -16.88 -16.57
C ALA A 374 -20.26 -16.91 -15.40
N PRO A 375 -21.56 -16.64 -15.62
CA PRO A 375 -22.55 -16.46 -14.54
C PRO A 375 -22.62 -17.60 -13.52
N ALA A 376 -22.30 -18.84 -13.93
CA ALA A 376 -22.25 -20.01 -13.05
C ALA A 376 -21.20 -19.88 -11.91
N LEU A 377 -20.21 -19.00 -12.05
CA LEU A 377 -19.14 -18.76 -11.08
C LEU A 377 -19.29 -17.40 -10.37
N ALA A 378 -20.41 -16.68 -10.56
CA ALA A 378 -20.61 -15.30 -10.11
C ALA A 378 -20.53 -15.11 -8.59
N LEU A 379 -20.64 -16.19 -7.81
CA LEU A 379 -20.55 -16.20 -6.35
C LEU A 379 -19.34 -16.99 -5.83
N SER A 380 -18.50 -17.52 -6.73
CA SER A 380 -17.33 -18.29 -6.32
C SER A 380 -16.19 -17.37 -5.86
N THR A 381 -15.65 -17.65 -4.68
CA THR A 381 -14.46 -17.01 -4.12
C THR A 381 -13.17 -17.77 -4.45
N ASP A 382 -13.24 -18.80 -5.31
CA ASP A 382 -12.06 -19.47 -5.83
C ASP A 382 -11.29 -18.56 -6.80
N TRP A 383 -10.09 -19.00 -7.18
CA TRP A 383 -9.34 -18.33 -8.23
C TRP A 383 -9.87 -18.72 -9.61
N CYS A 384 -9.93 -17.75 -10.50
CA CYS A 384 -10.19 -17.95 -11.91
C CYS A 384 -9.12 -17.23 -12.74
N VAL A 385 -8.92 -17.74 -13.95
CA VAL A 385 -8.14 -17.10 -14.99
C VAL A 385 -9.08 -16.69 -16.11
N SER A 386 -9.10 -15.41 -16.44
CA SER A 386 -9.70 -14.90 -17.66
C SER A 386 -8.63 -14.50 -18.65
N GLN A 387 -8.84 -14.80 -19.94
CA GLN A 387 -7.97 -14.32 -21.00
C GLN A 387 -8.75 -14.03 -22.28
N GLY A 388 -8.28 -13.05 -23.06
CA GLY A 388 -8.90 -12.65 -24.31
C GLY A 388 -8.66 -11.18 -24.64
N GLN A 389 -9.63 -10.57 -25.33
CA GLN A 389 -9.66 -9.15 -25.71
C GLN A 389 -11.00 -8.56 -25.30
N LEU A 390 -11.08 -7.33 -24.76
CA LEU A 390 -12.36 -6.77 -24.31
C LEU A 390 -13.40 -6.59 -25.42
N GLY A 391 -12.96 -6.27 -26.64
CA GLY A 391 -13.85 -6.21 -27.82
C GLY A 391 -14.00 -7.54 -28.56
N GLY A 392 -13.23 -8.57 -28.16
CA GLY A 392 -13.19 -9.88 -28.80
C GLY A 392 -13.86 -10.97 -27.96
N GLN A 393 -13.37 -12.20 -28.09
CA GLN A 393 -13.76 -13.31 -27.21
C GLN A 393 -12.95 -13.29 -25.90
N GLN A 394 -13.61 -13.68 -24.81
CA GLN A 394 -13.03 -13.90 -23.50
C GLN A 394 -13.35 -15.32 -23.06
N THR A 395 -12.45 -15.92 -22.28
CA THR A 395 -12.68 -17.21 -21.64
C THR A 395 -12.43 -17.06 -20.15
N VAL A 396 -13.21 -17.76 -19.33
CA VAL A 396 -13.00 -17.85 -17.89
C VAL A 396 -12.79 -19.31 -17.53
N GLN A 397 -11.70 -19.60 -16.83
CA GLN A 397 -11.34 -20.94 -16.39
C GLN A 397 -11.16 -20.95 -14.87
N HIS A 398 -11.81 -21.90 -14.21
CA HIS A 398 -11.69 -22.12 -12.78
C HIS A 398 -10.34 -22.80 -12.45
N VAL A 399 -9.66 -22.29 -11.42
CA VAL A 399 -8.41 -22.85 -10.89
C VAL A 399 -8.78 -23.94 -9.89
N ASP A 400 -9.04 -25.13 -10.42
CA ASP A 400 -9.56 -26.30 -9.70
C ASP A 400 -8.49 -27.09 -8.93
N LYS A 401 -7.20 -26.75 -9.11
CA LYS A 401 -6.04 -27.45 -8.53
C LYS A 401 -5.12 -26.48 -7.81
N ALA A 402 -4.37 -26.99 -6.82
CA ALA A 402 -3.37 -26.21 -6.08
C ALA A 402 -2.28 -25.63 -7.01
N GLN A 403 -1.80 -26.45 -7.96
CA GLN A 403 -0.95 -26.04 -9.07
C GLN A 403 -1.75 -26.21 -10.36
N TRP A 404 -2.17 -25.10 -10.95
CA TRP A 404 -2.95 -25.09 -12.17
C TRP A 404 -2.09 -24.59 -13.33
N GLN A 405 -2.12 -25.30 -14.46
CA GLN A 405 -1.34 -24.96 -15.65
C GLN A 405 -2.24 -24.34 -16.70
N GLY A 406 -1.85 -23.17 -17.18
CA GLY A 406 -2.54 -22.44 -18.23
C GLY A 406 -1.66 -22.27 -19.46
N LYS A 407 -2.32 -22.09 -20.60
CA LYS A 407 -1.70 -21.62 -21.84
C LYS A 407 -2.42 -20.40 -22.35
N THR A 408 -1.67 -19.43 -22.86
CA THR A 408 -2.28 -18.29 -23.53
C THR A 408 -2.77 -18.68 -24.92
N ALA A 409 -3.97 -18.22 -25.26
CA ALA A 409 -4.61 -18.51 -26.53
C ALA A 409 -5.44 -17.30 -26.97
N PHE A 410 -4.77 -16.32 -27.57
CA PHE A 410 -5.43 -15.13 -28.13
C PHE A 410 -5.85 -15.44 -29.58
N LYS A 411 -7.17 -15.49 -29.82
CA LYS A 411 -7.71 -15.65 -31.17
C LYS A 411 -7.92 -14.27 -31.79
N ASP A 412 -7.52 -14.10 -33.05
CA ASP A 412 -7.93 -12.96 -33.85
C ASP A 412 -9.45 -13.06 -34.07
N THR A 413 -10.20 -12.23 -33.34
CA THR A 413 -11.66 -12.19 -33.41
C THR A 413 -12.12 -10.85 -33.94
N MET A 414 -13.29 -10.83 -34.58
CA MET A 414 -13.92 -9.59 -34.99
C MET A 414 -14.25 -8.77 -33.75
N ILE A 415 -13.73 -7.54 -33.72
CA ILE A 415 -13.96 -6.60 -32.63
C ILE A 415 -15.36 -6.03 -32.72
N ASP A 416 -16.07 -6.11 -31.61
CA ASP A 416 -17.43 -5.63 -31.42
C ASP A 416 -17.42 -4.50 -30.40
N MET A 417 -17.71 -3.30 -30.90
CA MET A 417 -17.64 -2.07 -30.08
C MET A 417 -18.78 -1.97 -29.08
N GLU A 418 -19.93 -2.59 -29.35
CA GLU A 418 -21.05 -2.60 -28.41
C GLU A 418 -20.75 -3.49 -27.22
N ARG A 419 -20.25 -4.70 -27.48
CA ARG A 419 -19.74 -5.60 -26.44
C ARG A 419 -18.57 -5.01 -25.66
N TYR A 420 -17.62 -4.36 -26.36
CA TYR A 420 -16.53 -3.65 -25.69
C TYR A 420 -17.06 -2.61 -24.70
N LYS A 421 -17.99 -1.76 -25.14
CA LYS A 421 -18.60 -0.73 -24.29
C LYS A 421 -19.33 -1.35 -23.10
N GLY A 422 -20.16 -2.37 -23.32
CA GLY A 422 -20.85 -3.08 -22.24
C GLY A 422 -19.91 -3.72 -21.21
N ASN A 423 -18.81 -4.32 -21.68
CA ASN A 423 -17.76 -4.84 -20.81
C ASN A 423 -17.12 -3.72 -19.97
N VAL A 424 -16.71 -2.60 -20.59
CA VAL A 424 -16.11 -1.45 -19.90
C VAL A 424 -17.05 -0.84 -18.87
N ASP A 425 -18.32 -0.65 -19.22
CA ASP A 425 -19.34 -0.08 -18.33
C ASP A 425 -19.53 -0.99 -17.11
N THR A 426 -19.60 -2.31 -17.32
CA THR A 426 -19.73 -3.29 -16.23
C THR A 426 -18.49 -3.34 -15.33
N LEU A 427 -17.29 -3.34 -15.93
CA LEU A 427 -16.03 -3.34 -15.19
C LEU A 427 -15.85 -2.09 -14.30
N LYS A 428 -16.57 -0.99 -14.58
CA LYS A 428 -16.50 0.28 -13.84
C LYS A 428 -17.57 0.45 -12.75
N ILE A 429 -18.55 -0.46 -12.64
CA ILE A 429 -19.57 -0.42 -11.58
C ILE A 429 -18.89 -0.50 -10.21
N VAL A 430 -19.14 0.43 -9.29
CA VAL A 430 -18.53 0.38 -7.94
C VAL A 430 -19.04 -0.83 -7.15
N ASP A 431 -18.22 -1.37 -6.23
CA ASP A 431 -18.51 -2.65 -5.56
C ASP A 431 -19.88 -2.70 -4.87
N ASN A 432 -20.38 -1.58 -4.35
CA ASN A 432 -21.68 -1.52 -3.68
C ASN A 432 -22.88 -1.48 -4.63
N ASP A 433 -22.66 -1.17 -5.91
CA ASP A 433 -23.71 -1.08 -6.95
C ASP A 433 -23.84 -2.38 -7.75
N ILE A 434 -22.90 -3.32 -7.56
CA ILE A 434 -22.95 -4.64 -8.17
C ILE A 434 -24.18 -5.41 -7.66
N ARG A 435 -24.91 -6.05 -8.57
CA ARG A 435 -26.06 -6.93 -8.25
C ARG A 435 -25.87 -8.32 -8.85
N TYR A 436 -26.18 -9.36 -8.07
CA TYR A 436 -26.04 -10.75 -8.47
C TYR A 436 -27.31 -11.56 -8.18
N LYS A 437 -27.51 -12.65 -8.92
CA LYS A 437 -28.61 -13.58 -8.68
C LYS A 437 -28.28 -14.51 -7.51
N ALA A 438 -28.99 -14.37 -6.39
CA ALA A 438 -28.89 -15.26 -5.24
C ALA A 438 -30.14 -15.12 -4.35
N ASP A 439 -30.50 -16.18 -3.63
CA ASP A 439 -31.64 -16.14 -2.69
C ASP A 439 -31.26 -15.54 -1.33
N SER A 440 -29.99 -15.20 -1.13
CA SER A 440 -29.43 -14.67 0.13
C SER A 440 -28.35 -13.64 -0.15
N PHE A 441 -28.18 -12.70 0.78
CA PHE A 441 -27.08 -11.75 0.75
C PHE A 441 -25.83 -12.44 1.29
N ILE A 442 -24.91 -12.76 0.38
CA ILE A 442 -23.59 -13.31 0.66
C ILE A 442 -22.60 -12.15 0.82
N PHE A 443 -21.97 -12.06 2.00
CA PHE A 443 -21.15 -10.89 2.35
C PHE A 443 -19.70 -11.01 1.89
N ASN A 444 -19.17 -12.21 1.63
CA ASN A 444 -17.76 -12.40 1.22
C ASN A 444 -17.47 -12.10 -0.28
N VAL A 445 -18.46 -11.67 -1.05
CA VAL A 445 -18.34 -11.21 -2.45
C VAL A 445 -18.75 -9.75 -2.57
N ALA A 446 -18.31 -9.05 -3.61
CA ALA A 446 -18.74 -7.67 -3.90
C ALA A 446 -20.21 -7.61 -4.36
N GLY A 447 -20.89 -6.49 -4.08
CA GLY A 447 -22.31 -6.30 -4.41
C GLY A 447 -23.30 -6.86 -3.39
N ALA A 448 -24.53 -7.05 -3.85
CA ALA A 448 -25.66 -7.63 -3.12
C ALA A 448 -26.62 -8.37 -4.09
N PRO A 449 -27.59 -9.16 -3.59
CA PRO A 449 -28.62 -9.78 -4.42
C PRO A 449 -29.44 -8.77 -5.23
N GLU A 450 -30.02 -9.19 -6.35
CA GLU A 450 -30.84 -8.35 -7.24
C GLU A 450 -32.04 -7.71 -6.52
N GLU A 451 -32.56 -8.32 -5.46
CA GLU A 451 -33.67 -7.83 -4.64
C GLU A 451 -33.24 -6.67 -3.74
N VAL A 452 -31.95 -6.52 -3.45
CA VAL A 452 -31.41 -5.42 -2.64
C VAL A 452 -31.28 -4.18 -3.51
N LYS A 453 -31.95 -3.10 -3.12
CA LYS A 453 -31.86 -1.79 -3.76
C LYS A 453 -30.55 -1.10 -3.38
N GLN A 454 -30.22 -1.04 -2.10
CA GLN A 454 -28.98 -0.45 -1.59
C GLN A 454 -28.65 -0.96 -0.18
N PHE A 455 -27.40 -0.77 0.25
CA PHE A 455 -26.98 -1.10 1.60
C PHE A 455 -25.89 -0.14 2.11
N SER A 456 -25.78 0.00 3.43
CA SER A 456 -24.79 0.87 4.09
C SER A 456 -24.39 0.34 5.47
N GLY A 457 -23.37 0.97 6.08
CA GLY A 457 -22.86 0.59 7.41
C GLY A 457 -21.98 -0.67 7.43
N ILE A 458 -21.59 -1.18 6.25
CA ILE A 458 -20.75 -2.39 6.13
C ILE A 458 -19.43 -2.11 5.43
N SER A 459 -18.40 -2.83 5.82
CA SER A 459 -17.06 -2.73 5.24
C SER A 459 -16.92 -3.43 3.89
N ARG A 460 -15.73 -3.33 3.31
CA ARG A 460 -15.31 -4.14 2.16
C ARG A 460 -15.40 -5.66 2.44
N PRO A 461 -15.60 -6.49 1.40
CA PRO A 461 -15.56 -7.94 1.51
C PRO A 461 -14.21 -8.46 2.02
N GLU A 462 -14.28 -9.50 2.86
CA GLU A 462 -13.16 -10.34 3.29
C GLU A 462 -13.47 -11.80 2.92
N SER A 463 -12.48 -12.70 2.97
CA SER A 463 -12.64 -14.09 2.52
C SER A 463 -13.79 -14.86 3.19
N TRP A 464 -14.15 -14.47 4.40
CA TRP A 464 -15.19 -15.11 5.21
C TRP A 464 -16.52 -14.32 5.26
N GLY A 465 -16.54 -13.00 4.96
CA GLY A 465 -17.72 -12.15 5.15
C GLY A 465 -17.42 -10.64 5.10
N ARG A 466 -18.27 -9.81 5.75
CA ARG A 466 -18.04 -8.36 5.96
C ARG A 466 -18.33 -7.98 7.39
N TRP A 467 -17.62 -6.98 7.89
CA TRP A 467 -17.94 -6.37 9.18
C TRP A 467 -18.94 -5.23 9.02
N SER A 468 -19.81 -5.03 10.00
CA SER A 468 -20.38 -3.71 10.25
C SER A 468 -19.26 -2.74 10.64
N ASN A 469 -19.35 -1.49 10.20
CA ASN A 469 -18.36 -0.46 10.51
C ASN A 469 -19.03 0.87 10.83
N ALA A 470 -19.00 1.26 12.10
CA ALA A 470 -19.62 2.49 12.59
C ALA A 470 -18.97 3.78 12.07
N GLN A 471 -17.80 3.70 11.42
CA GLN A 471 -17.27 4.84 10.66
C GLN A 471 -17.98 5.06 9.31
N LEU A 472 -18.61 4.02 8.76
CA LEU A 472 -19.38 4.07 7.51
C LEU A 472 -20.87 4.28 7.77
N GLY A 473 -21.33 4.01 8.99
CA GLY A 473 -22.68 4.24 9.48
C GLY A 473 -22.90 3.50 10.79
N ASP A 474 -23.56 4.15 11.77
CA ASP A 474 -23.79 3.59 13.11
C ASP A 474 -24.62 2.29 13.10
N GLU A 475 -25.37 2.05 12.01
CA GLU A 475 -26.21 0.89 11.79
C GLU A 475 -25.95 0.30 10.40
N VAL A 476 -26.12 -1.02 10.29
CA VAL A 476 -26.20 -1.70 9.00
C VAL A 476 -27.62 -1.53 8.47
N LYS A 477 -27.76 -1.02 7.25
CA LYS A 477 -29.06 -0.84 6.59
C LYS A 477 -29.06 -1.59 5.26
N ILE A 478 -30.10 -2.40 5.03
CA ILE A 478 -30.32 -3.13 3.78
C ILE A 478 -31.72 -2.79 3.31
N GLU A 479 -31.83 -2.02 2.23
CA GLU A 479 -33.10 -1.66 1.61
C GLU A 479 -33.38 -2.59 0.43
N TYR A 480 -34.55 -3.22 0.42
CA TYR A 480 -35.03 -4.10 -0.63
C TYR A 480 -35.90 -3.32 -1.64
N LYS A 481 -35.88 -3.76 -2.91
CA LYS A 481 -36.67 -3.16 -3.99
C LYS A 481 -38.18 -3.30 -3.78
N ALA A 482 -38.60 -4.42 -3.18
CA ALA A 482 -39.98 -4.68 -2.80
C ALA A 482 -40.08 -4.75 -1.25
N PRO A 483 -41.28 -4.51 -0.68
CA PRO A 483 -41.54 -4.81 0.73
C PRO A 483 -41.12 -6.23 1.12
N LEU A 484 -40.57 -6.39 2.32
CA LEU A 484 -40.33 -7.71 2.90
C LEU A 484 -41.66 -8.43 3.13
N PRO A 485 -41.72 -9.78 3.12
CA PRO A 485 -42.98 -10.51 3.28
C PRO A 485 -43.72 -10.12 4.56
N LYS A 486 -45.06 -10.27 4.59
CA LYS A 486 -45.86 -9.95 5.77
C LYS A 486 -45.46 -10.76 7.01
N LYS A 487 -45.02 -12.01 6.81
CA LYS A 487 -44.41 -12.86 7.85
C LYS A 487 -43.23 -13.58 7.24
N PHE A 488 -42.09 -13.55 7.90
CA PHE A 488 -40.89 -14.21 7.40
C PHE A 488 -39.91 -14.53 8.52
N ASP A 489 -39.07 -15.50 8.22
CA ASP A 489 -37.90 -15.83 9.00
C ASP A 489 -36.69 -15.12 8.41
N LEU A 490 -35.96 -14.39 9.25
CA LEU A 490 -34.69 -13.79 8.93
C LEU A 490 -33.59 -14.71 9.46
N VAL A 491 -32.96 -15.46 8.56
CA VAL A 491 -31.84 -16.36 8.89
C VAL A 491 -30.54 -15.58 8.73
N ILE A 492 -29.80 -15.40 9.82
CA ILE A 492 -28.56 -14.62 9.88
C ILE A 492 -27.41 -15.53 10.28
N THR A 493 -26.39 -15.65 9.43
CA THR A 493 -25.12 -16.29 9.76
C THR A 493 -24.08 -15.22 10.04
N ALA A 494 -23.66 -15.08 11.30
CA ALA A 494 -22.80 -14.00 11.75
C ALA A 494 -22.01 -14.32 13.02
N LYS A 495 -21.10 -13.42 13.39
CA LYS A 495 -20.35 -13.39 14.66
C LYS A 495 -20.31 -11.98 15.24
N ALA A 496 -20.10 -11.84 16.54
CA ALA A 496 -19.89 -10.55 17.19
C ALA A 496 -18.41 -10.18 17.29
N PHE A 497 -18.14 -8.87 17.26
CA PHE A 497 -16.83 -8.32 17.53
C PHE A 497 -16.74 -7.72 18.93
N GLY A 498 -15.68 -8.05 19.65
CA GLY A 498 -15.35 -7.49 20.98
C GLY A 498 -16.55 -7.52 21.93
N ASP A 499 -16.87 -6.37 22.49
CA ASP A 499 -17.93 -6.17 23.48
C ASP A 499 -19.35 -6.49 23.00
N ASN A 500 -19.59 -6.67 21.71
CA ASN A 500 -20.92 -7.06 21.22
C ASN A 500 -21.20 -8.56 21.46
N ALA A 501 -20.18 -9.36 21.79
CA ALA A 501 -20.36 -10.78 22.02
C ALA A 501 -21.23 -11.04 23.25
N ASN A 502 -22.20 -11.95 23.08
CA ASN A 502 -23.20 -12.33 24.08
C ASN A 502 -24.06 -11.15 24.59
N ARG A 503 -24.12 -10.04 23.83
CA ARG A 503 -25.00 -8.91 24.13
C ARG A 503 -26.18 -8.86 23.15
N PRO A 504 -27.34 -8.34 23.58
CA PRO A 504 -28.47 -8.04 22.70
C PRO A 504 -28.09 -7.07 21.58
N ILE A 505 -28.29 -7.46 20.33
CA ILE A 505 -28.12 -6.63 19.14
C ILE A 505 -29.50 -6.42 18.51
N PRO A 506 -30.04 -5.19 18.51
CA PRO A 506 -31.32 -4.89 17.87
C PRO A 506 -31.29 -5.16 16.36
N VAL A 507 -32.32 -5.85 15.88
CA VAL A 507 -32.63 -6.06 14.45
C VAL A 507 -34.05 -5.59 14.19
N ARG A 508 -34.23 -4.63 13.27
CA ARG A 508 -35.51 -3.96 13.03
C ARG A 508 -35.99 -4.07 11.60
N VAL A 509 -37.31 -4.22 11.46
CA VAL A 509 -38.03 -4.12 10.19
C VAL A 509 -39.33 -3.36 10.43
N GLY A 510 -39.43 -2.14 9.88
CA GLY A 510 -40.54 -1.24 10.18
C GLY A 510 -40.59 -0.90 11.67
N ASN A 511 -41.72 -1.19 12.31
CA ASN A 511 -41.93 -0.97 13.74
C ASN A 511 -41.61 -2.19 14.62
N GLU A 512 -41.20 -3.30 14.02
CA GLU A 512 -40.93 -4.55 14.71
C GLU A 512 -39.43 -4.69 14.98
N GLU A 513 -39.09 -5.07 16.22
CA GLU A 513 -37.71 -5.27 16.68
C GLU A 513 -37.57 -6.67 17.26
N GLN A 514 -36.55 -7.39 16.80
CA GLN A 514 -36.09 -8.65 17.36
C GLN A 514 -34.68 -8.48 17.92
N THR A 515 -34.30 -9.35 18.85
CA THR A 515 -32.96 -9.34 19.45
C THR A 515 -32.12 -10.47 18.88
N LEU A 516 -30.97 -10.12 18.33
CA LEU A 516 -29.92 -11.05 17.92
C LEU A 516 -28.87 -11.16 19.02
N VAL A 517 -28.45 -12.37 19.38
CA VAL A 517 -27.33 -12.61 20.31
C VAL A 517 -26.30 -13.49 19.60
N LEU A 518 -25.06 -13.01 19.50
CA LEU A 518 -23.96 -13.69 18.79
C LEU A 518 -22.77 -13.89 19.71
N GLY A 519 -22.07 -15.02 19.56
CA GLY A 519 -20.75 -15.24 20.15
C GLY A 519 -19.62 -14.69 19.28
N HIS A 520 -18.37 -14.97 19.67
CA HIS A 520 -17.19 -14.64 18.85
C HIS A 520 -17.04 -15.53 17.61
N ASP A 521 -17.59 -16.75 17.67
CA ASP A 521 -17.61 -17.69 16.56
C ASP A 521 -18.83 -17.46 15.65
N VAL A 522 -18.68 -17.85 14.39
CA VAL A 522 -19.77 -17.79 13.42
C VAL A 522 -20.87 -18.76 13.83
N SER A 523 -22.10 -18.26 13.89
CA SER A 523 -23.30 -19.04 14.20
C SER A 523 -24.47 -18.57 13.34
N THR A 524 -25.46 -19.44 13.15
CA THR A 524 -26.68 -19.13 12.41
C THR A 524 -27.85 -19.00 13.37
N ILE A 525 -28.54 -17.87 13.33
CA ILE A 525 -29.69 -17.54 14.17
C ILE A 525 -30.87 -17.18 13.27
N THR A 526 -32.05 -17.69 13.62
CA THR A 526 -33.30 -17.33 12.94
C THR A 526 -34.09 -16.38 13.83
N LEU A 527 -34.50 -15.25 13.26
CA LEU A 527 -35.39 -14.27 13.88
C LEU A 527 -36.73 -14.27 13.16
N HIS A 528 -37.83 -14.19 13.91
CA HIS A 528 -39.17 -14.26 13.35
C HIS A 528 -39.78 -12.86 13.29
N PHE A 529 -40.17 -12.39 12.10
CA PHE A 529 -40.73 -11.06 11.90
C PHE A 529 -42.16 -11.09 11.39
N ASN A 530 -42.95 -10.15 11.91
CA ASN A 530 -44.22 -9.71 11.33
C ASN A 530 -43.97 -8.34 10.68
N ASN A 531 -44.49 -8.08 9.48
CA ASN A 531 -44.26 -6.83 8.76
C ASN A 531 -45.59 -6.26 8.24
N PRO A 532 -46.53 -5.87 9.14
CA PRO A 532 -47.83 -5.37 8.73
C PRO A 532 -47.74 -4.08 7.93
N THR A 533 -46.68 -3.29 8.14
CA THR A 533 -46.47 -1.95 7.54
C THR A 533 -45.83 -1.96 6.15
N ASP A 534 -45.59 -3.13 5.54
CA ASP A 534 -44.91 -3.24 4.24
C ASP A 534 -43.53 -2.57 4.23
N ALA A 535 -42.80 -2.66 5.35
CA ALA A 535 -41.45 -2.13 5.41
C ALA A 535 -40.54 -2.95 4.47
N ASN A 536 -39.63 -2.26 3.80
CA ASN A 536 -38.67 -2.83 2.86
C ASN A 536 -37.22 -2.72 3.35
N THR A 537 -37.01 -2.27 4.59
CA THR A 537 -35.67 -1.99 5.12
C THR A 537 -35.41 -2.83 6.35
N LEU A 538 -34.30 -3.56 6.31
CA LEU A 538 -33.72 -4.27 7.45
C LEU A 538 -32.61 -3.41 8.07
N VAL A 539 -32.68 -3.22 9.38
CA VAL A 539 -31.67 -2.46 10.15
C VAL A 539 -31.08 -3.35 11.23
N ILE A 540 -29.74 -3.42 11.31
CA ILE A 540 -29.02 -4.11 12.39
C ILE A 540 -28.14 -3.07 13.09
N ALA A 541 -28.29 -2.93 14.41
CA ALA A 541 -27.64 -1.87 15.19
C ALA A 541 -26.74 -2.47 16.29
N PRO A 542 -25.47 -2.78 16.00
CA PRO A 542 -24.53 -3.24 17.04
C PRO A 542 -24.33 -2.16 18.12
N PRO A 543 -24.63 -2.43 19.40
CA PRO A 543 -24.70 -1.40 20.42
C PRO A 543 -23.33 -0.89 20.91
N ALA A 544 -22.27 -1.68 20.75
CA ALA A 544 -20.95 -1.37 21.32
C ALA A 544 -19.82 -1.60 20.30
N PRO A 545 -19.79 -0.91 19.15
CA PRO A 545 -18.77 -1.15 18.14
C PRO A 545 -17.39 -0.70 18.64
N VAL A 546 -16.37 -1.55 18.44
CA VAL A 546 -15.02 -1.41 19.02
C VAL A 546 -14.02 -0.96 17.97
N SER A 547 -13.18 0.01 18.31
CA SER A 547 -12.08 0.47 17.45
C SER A 547 -10.96 -0.58 17.37
N THR A 548 -10.55 -0.96 16.17
CA THR A 548 -9.53 -1.98 15.92
C THR A 548 -8.78 -1.75 14.61
N ASN A 549 -7.53 -2.21 14.56
CA ASN A 549 -6.74 -2.28 13.32
C ASN A 549 -6.86 -3.64 12.63
N GLU A 550 -7.73 -4.54 13.10
CA GLU A 550 -7.98 -5.83 12.47
C GLU A 550 -8.47 -5.66 11.03
N GLY A 551 -7.72 -6.26 10.10
CA GLY A 551 -8.00 -6.14 8.67
C GLY A 551 -8.09 -4.68 8.22
N ASN A 552 -7.41 -3.74 8.87
CA ASN A 552 -7.40 -2.35 8.43
C ASN A 552 -6.42 -2.17 7.25
N ILE A 553 -6.67 -1.14 6.44
CA ILE A 553 -5.69 -0.71 5.42
C ILE A 553 -4.65 0.13 6.16
N LEU A 554 -3.36 -0.09 5.90
CA LEU A 554 -2.30 0.72 6.50
C LEU A 554 -2.57 2.20 6.24
N GLY A 555 -2.21 3.09 7.15
CA GLY A 555 -2.40 4.53 6.98
C GLY A 555 -3.86 5.02 7.07
N HIS A 556 -4.84 4.14 7.24
CA HIS A 556 -6.22 4.51 7.54
C HIS A 556 -6.47 4.44 9.05
N SER A 557 -7.33 5.33 9.55
CA SER A 557 -7.74 5.29 10.96
C SER A 557 -8.37 3.94 11.32
N PRO A 558 -8.25 3.48 12.59
CA PRO A 558 -8.78 2.19 13.02
C PRO A 558 -10.27 2.04 12.72
N ARG A 559 -10.68 0.87 12.22
CA ARG A 559 -12.08 0.55 11.91
C ARG A 559 -12.88 0.46 13.21
N LYS A 560 -14.19 0.75 13.19
CA LYS A 560 -15.05 0.64 14.38
C LYS A 560 -16.08 -0.49 14.18
N LEU A 561 -15.70 -1.71 14.57
CA LEU A 561 -16.40 -2.95 14.18
C LEU A 561 -17.43 -3.40 15.21
N GLY A 562 -18.59 -3.90 14.76
CA GLY A 562 -19.65 -4.39 15.63
C GLY A 562 -19.94 -5.89 15.47
N ILE A 563 -20.39 -6.30 14.29
CA ILE A 563 -20.70 -7.70 13.94
C ILE A 563 -20.09 -8.07 12.59
N GLY A 564 -19.72 -9.33 12.44
CA GLY A 564 -19.23 -9.92 11.19
C GLY A 564 -20.32 -10.76 10.56
N MET A 565 -20.82 -10.36 9.39
CA MET A 565 -21.89 -11.03 8.66
C MET A 565 -21.29 -11.90 7.56
N VAL A 566 -21.77 -13.14 7.48
CA VAL A 566 -21.41 -14.11 6.43
C VAL A 566 -22.53 -14.18 5.40
N GLU A 567 -23.77 -14.36 5.87
CA GLU A 567 -24.95 -14.53 5.04
C GLU A 567 -26.21 -14.01 5.75
N ILE A 568 -27.12 -13.39 5.00
CA ILE A 568 -28.48 -13.07 5.47
C ILE A 568 -29.49 -13.58 4.43
N LYS A 569 -30.47 -14.35 4.88
CA LYS A 569 -31.55 -14.89 4.03
C LYS A 569 -32.92 -14.55 4.61
N VAL A 570 -33.82 -14.10 3.74
CA VAL A 570 -35.24 -13.88 4.05
C VAL A 570 -36.01 -15.09 3.55
N VAL A 571 -36.66 -15.82 4.45
CA VAL A 571 -37.46 -17.00 4.13
C VAL A 571 -38.92 -16.66 4.40
N ASN A 572 -39.73 -16.62 3.34
CA ASN A 572 -41.16 -16.41 3.49
C ASN A 572 -41.76 -17.55 4.32
N VAL A 573 -42.46 -17.21 5.39
CA VAL A 573 -43.24 -18.17 6.17
C VAL A 573 -44.67 -18.00 5.69
N GLU A 574 -44.99 -18.68 4.59
CA GLU A 574 -46.39 -18.74 4.14
C GLU A 574 -47.24 -19.33 5.27
N SER A 575 -48.33 -18.63 5.59
CA SER A 575 -49.36 -19.09 6.51
C SER A 575 -50.25 -20.14 5.86
#